data_AF-A0A417F7S2-F1
#
_entry.id   AF-A0A417F7S2-F1
#
_cell.length_a   1.000
_cell.length_b   1.000
_cell.length_c   1.000
_cell.angle_alpha   90.00
_cell.angle_beta   90.00
_cell.angle_gamma   90.00
#
_symmetry.space_group_name_H-M   'P 1'
#
loop_
_entity.id
_entity.type
_entity.pdbx_description
1 polymer ?
#
loop_
_entity_poly.entity_id
_entity_poly.type
_entity_poly.pdbx_seq_one_letter_code
_entity_poly.pdbx_strand_id
1 'polypeptide(L)'
;MNNREDWWEYTKRIIRSYPALARKAESVGDMPCTPAYGASGGHSSGGSPVERAVVDRLTDKEQRRYDAVRAAISGTERMKHGHQRMELIDRVYWKRSHTLYGAAMCVPVSERTAHTWNAEFIRLVEKYLDLP
;
A
#
# COMPACT_ATOMS: atom_id res chain seq x y z
N MET A 1 -7.66 -15.16 -19.97
CA MET A 1 -6.80 -14.67 -18.87
C MET A 1 -5.50 -15.42 -18.97
N ASN A 2 -4.44 -14.73 -19.39
CA ASN A 2 -3.10 -15.31 -19.37
C ASN A 2 -2.68 -15.27 -17.90
N ASN A 3 -3.00 -16.35 -17.16
CA ASN A 3 -2.96 -16.37 -15.69
C ASN A 3 -1.68 -15.74 -15.11
N ARG A 4 -0.51 -15.93 -15.75
CA ARG A 4 0.77 -15.37 -15.29
C ARG A 4 0.92 -13.85 -15.41
N GLU A 5 0.38 -13.24 -16.47
CA GLU A 5 0.53 -11.79 -16.72
C GLU A 5 -0.54 -11.00 -15.96
N ASP A 6 -1.72 -11.59 -15.80
CA ASP A 6 -2.86 -10.97 -15.12
C ASP A 6 -2.60 -10.76 -13.62
N TRP A 7 -2.10 -11.78 -12.90
CA TRP A 7 -1.81 -11.64 -11.47
C TRP A 7 -0.64 -10.67 -11.21
N TRP A 8 0.34 -10.65 -12.11
CA TRP A 8 1.52 -9.80 -12.00
C TRP A 8 1.17 -8.32 -12.10
N GLU A 9 0.40 -7.94 -13.11
CA GLU A 9 -0.05 -6.55 -13.26
C GLU A 9 -1.08 -6.16 -12.20
N TYR A 10 -1.95 -7.10 -11.77
CA TYR A 10 -2.85 -6.88 -10.65
C TYR A 10 -2.08 -6.59 -9.35
N THR A 11 -1.03 -7.34 -9.06
CA THR A 11 -0.19 -7.15 -7.87
C THR A 11 0.55 -5.82 -7.93
N LYS A 12 1.16 -5.47 -9.07
CA LYS A 12 1.77 -4.15 -9.25
C LYS A 12 0.77 -3.01 -9.06
N ARG A 13 -0.48 -3.17 -9.51
CA ARG A 13 -1.54 -2.18 -9.29
C ARG A 13 -1.82 -1.99 -7.80
N ILE A 14 -1.87 -3.08 -7.03
CA ILE A 14 -2.04 -3.04 -5.57
C ILE A 14 -0.85 -2.31 -4.91
N ILE A 15 0.38 -2.64 -5.28
CA ILE A 15 1.59 -2.00 -4.75
C ILE A 15 1.56 -0.48 -5.02
N ARG A 16 1.16 -0.06 -6.22
CA ARG A 16 1.03 1.36 -6.60
C ARG A 16 -0.06 2.08 -5.82
N SER A 17 -1.14 1.39 -5.45
CA SER A 17 -2.22 1.97 -4.64
C SER A 17 -1.88 2.11 -3.16
N TYR A 18 -0.81 1.48 -2.68
CA TYR A 18 -0.47 1.43 -1.25
C TYR A 18 -0.41 2.80 -0.56
N PRO A 19 0.23 3.86 -1.10
CA PRO A 19 0.24 5.16 -0.43
C PRO A 19 -1.15 5.80 -0.30
N ALA A 20 -2.08 5.49 -1.21
CA ALA A 20 -3.47 5.95 -1.09
C ALA A 20 -4.22 5.14 -0.02
N LEU A 21 -4.01 3.81 0.03
CA LEU A 21 -4.59 2.94 1.05
C LEU A 21 -4.07 3.29 2.45
N ALA A 22 -2.78 3.62 2.58
CA ALA A 22 -2.16 4.04 3.83
C ALA A 22 -2.78 5.35 4.35
N ARG A 23 -2.94 6.37 3.49
CA ARG A 23 -3.61 7.62 3.87
C ARG A 23 -5.06 7.40 4.31
N LYS A 24 -5.79 6.52 3.62
CA LYS A 24 -7.16 6.15 4.00
C LYS A 24 -7.20 5.42 5.35
N ALA A 25 -6.25 4.50 5.61
CA ALA A 25 -6.13 3.84 6.90
C ALA A 25 -5.82 4.81 8.06
N GLU A 26 -4.94 5.79 7.81
CA GLU A 26 -4.56 6.82 8.79
C GLU A 26 -5.75 7.74 9.14
N SER A 27 -6.50 8.20 8.13
CA SER A 27 -7.73 9.00 8.34
C SER A 27 -8.79 8.28 9.18
N VAL A 28 -8.82 6.95 9.15
CA VAL A 28 -9.73 6.12 9.96
C VAL A 28 -9.21 5.94 11.40
N GLY A 29 -7.89 5.88 11.59
CA GLY A 29 -7.25 5.70 12.90
C GLY A 29 -7.32 6.92 13.82
N ASP A 30 -7.48 8.13 13.26
CA ASP A 30 -7.52 9.40 14.00
C ASP A 30 -8.93 9.79 14.49
N MET A 31 -9.96 8.95 14.29
CA MET A 31 -11.31 9.26 14.79
C MET A 31 -11.46 8.78 16.24
N PRO A 32 -11.41 9.66 17.27
CA PRO A 32 -11.68 9.24 18.65
C PRO A 32 -13.13 8.77 18.76
N CYS A 33 -13.30 7.49 19.12
CA CYS A 33 -14.58 6.91 19.48
C CYS A 33 -14.96 7.38 20.89
N THR A 34 -15.24 8.67 21.07
CA THR A 34 -15.98 9.16 22.24
C THR A 34 -17.46 9.07 21.91
N PRO A 35 -18.23 8.17 22.56
CA PRO A 35 -19.67 8.18 22.40
C PRO A 35 -20.21 9.39 23.16
N ALA A 36 -20.55 10.46 22.44
CA ALA A 36 -21.29 11.58 23.00
C ALA A 36 -22.75 11.16 23.18
N TYR A 37 -23.04 10.38 24.23
CA TYR A 37 -24.40 10.30 24.79
C TYR A 37 -24.61 11.56 25.63
N GLY A 38 -25.09 12.63 25.01
CA GLY A 38 -25.36 13.86 25.73
C GLY A 38 -26.00 14.94 24.87
N ALA A 39 -27.31 15.08 25.01
CA ALA A 39 -28.13 16.26 24.76
C ALA A 39 -28.24 16.80 23.31
N SER A 40 -29.46 16.63 22.79
CA SER A 40 -30.19 17.45 21.81
C SER A 40 -29.72 18.90 21.60
N GLY A 41 -29.61 19.31 20.33
CA GLY A 41 -29.81 20.69 19.91
C GLY A 41 -29.13 21.11 18.60
N GLY A 42 -29.93 21.50 17.60
CA GLY A 42 -29.56 22.55 16.64
C GLY A 42 -29.18 22.11 15.22
N HIS A 43 -30.00 22.53 14.26
CA HIS A 43 -29.77 22.44 12.81
C HIS A 43 -28.49 23.19 12.37
N SER A 44 -27.71 22.60 11.47
CA SER A 44 -27.08 23.32 10.35
C SER A 44 -26.56 22.34 9.28
N SER A 45 -26.82 22.64 8.02
CA SER A 45 -26.51 21.80 6.86
C SER A 45 -25.01 21.60 6.67
N GLY A 46 -24.52 20.41 7.01
CA GLY A 46 -23.16 19.95 6.73
C GLY A 46 -23.05 18.52 7.19
N GLY A 47 -22.98 17.58 6.23
CA GLY A 47 -23.03 16.13 6.49
C GLY A 47 -22.14 15.72 7.67
N SER A 48 -22.71 14.90 8.54
CA SER A 48 -22.12 14.55 9.84
C SER A 48 -20.67 14.07 9.66
N PRO A 49 -19.71 14.50 10.50
CA PRO A 49 -18.34 13.99 10.47
C PRO A 49 -18.29 12.46 10.58
N VAL A 50 -19.23 11.88 11.31
CA VAL A 50 -19.43 10.43 11.41
C VAL A 50 -19.90 9.82 10.08
N GLU A 51 -20.80 10.47 9.36
CA GLU A 51 -21.24 10.00 8.04
C GLU A 51 -20.09 10.08 7.00
N ARG A 52 -19.22 11.09 7.07
CA ARG A 52 -17.99 11.13 6.27
C ARG A 52 -16.98 10.06 6.68
N ALA A 53 -16.80 9.80 7.97
CA ALA A 53 -15.91 8.75 8.48
C ALA A 53 -16.43 7.32 8.18
N VAL A 54 -17.76 7.14 8.09
CA VAL A 54 -18.39 5.88 7.66
C VAL A 54 -18.11 5.60 6.18
N VAL A 55 -17.96 6.63 5.35
CA VAL A 55 -17.57 6.50 3.92
C VAL A 55 -16.07 6.20 3.75
N ASP A 56 -15.23 6.53 4.73
CA ASP A 56 -13.76 6.43 4.61
C ASP A 56 -13.16 5.13 5.15
N ARG A 57 -13.97 4.19 5.67
CA ARG A 57 -13.44 2.87 6.06
C ARG A 57 -12.90 2.13 4.84
N LEU A 58 -11.71 1.55 4.97
CA LEU A 58 -11.21 0.58 3.99
C LEU A 58 -12.23 -0.56 3.90
N THR A 59 -12.66 -0.90 2.69
CA THR A 59 -13.44 -2.13 2.48
C THR A 59 -12.59 -3.35 2.85
N ASP A 60 -13.20 -4.49 3.18
CA ASP A 60 -12.44 -5.72 3.51
C ASP A 60 -11.41 -6.09 2.42
N LYS A 61 -11.75 -5.82 1.16
CA LYS A 61 -10.84 -6.04 0.02
C LYS A 61 -9.67 -5.05 0.01
N GLU A 62 -9.90 -3.79 0.35
CA GLU A 62 -8.85 -2.77 0.45
C GLU A 62 -7.96 -3.00 1.66
N GLN A 63 -8.55 -3.39 2.80
CA GLN A 63 -7.83 -3.74 4.01
C GLN A 63 -6.88 -4.92 3.77
N ARG A 64 -7.35 -6.01 3.15
CA ARG A 64 -6.49 -7.15 2.75
C ARG A 64 -5.33 -6.72 1.86
N ARG A 65 -5.58 -5.83 0.89
CA ARG A 65 -4.52 -5.30 0.01
C ARG A 65 -3.50 -4.47 0.76
N TYR A 66 -3.97 -3.60 1.66
CA TYR A 66 -3.12 -2.79 2.52
C TYR A 66 -2.25 -3.68 3.42
N ASP A 67 -2.85 -4.65 4.10
CA ASP A 67 -2.15 -5.56 5.01
C ASP A 67 -1.13 -6.42 4.27
N ALA A 68 -1.46 -6.91 3.07
CA ALA A 68 -0.54 -7.69 2.25
C ALA A 68 0.71 -6.89 1.84
N VAL A 69 0.54 -5.64 1.40
CA VAL A 69 1.68 -4.78 1.06
C VAL A 69 2.45 -4.40 2.32
N ARG A 70 1.78 -4.10 3.44
CA ARG A 70 2.44 -3.78 4.71
C ARG A 70 3.28 -4.94 5.24
N ALA A 71 2.77 -6.17 5.13
CA ALA A 71 3.52 -7.38 5.48
C ALA A 71 4.73 -7.58 4.55
N ALA A 72 4.57 -7.34 3.24
CA ALA A 72 5.67 -7.42 2.29
C ALA A 72 6.78 -6.38 2.54
N ILE A 73 6.41 -5.16 2.93
CA ILE A 73 7.35 -4.11 3.34
C ILE A 73 8.16 -4.58 4.56
N SER A 74 7.47 -4.99 5.63
CA SER A 74 8.12 -5.47 6.86
C SER A 74 9.03 -6.68 6.61
N GLY A 75 8.61 -7.61 5.74
CA GLY A 75 9.45 -8.74 5.31
C GLY A 75 10.70 -8.28 4.55
N THR A 76 10.56 -7.35 3.62
CA THR A 76 11.65 -6.86 2.76
C THR A 76 12.68 -6.05 3.53
N GLU A 77 12.24 -5.24 4.51
CA GLU A 77 13.14 -4.48 5.39
C GLU A 77 14.07 -5.39 6.19
N ARG A 78 13.63 -6.60 6.54
CA ARG A 78 14.41 -7.61 7.27
C ARG A 78 15.36 -8.43 6.38
N MET A 79 15.27 -8.27 5.06
CA MET A 79 16.15 -8.98 4.12
C MET A 79 17.52 -8.31 4.03
N LYS A 80 18.49 -9.03 3.45
CA LYS A 80 19.79 -8.45 3.10
C LYS A 80 19.59 -7.26 2.15
N HIS A 81 20.21 -6.13 2.47
CA HIS A 81 20.03 -4.87 1.75
C HIS A 81 18.59 -4.32 1.83
N GLY A 82 17.87 -4.59 2.92
CA GLY A 82 16.47 -4.17 3.10
C GLY A 82 16.23 -2.68 2.81
N HIS A 83 17.08 -1.79 3.33
CA HIS A 83 16.97 -0.36 3.05
C HIS A 83 17.07 -0.02 1.56
N GLN A 84 18.07 -0.57 0.86
CA GLN A 84 18.28 -0.39 -0.57
C GLN A 84 17.13 -0.98 -1.41
N ARG A 85 16.63 -2.16 -1.01
CA ARG A 85 15.46 -2.80 -1.62
C ARG A 85 14.24 -1.87 -1.50
N MET A 86 13.99 -1.33 -0.31
CA MET A 86 12.88 -0.42 -0.08
C MET A 86 13.03 0.89 -0.83
N GLU A 87 14.23 1.45 -0.93
CA GLU A 87 14.50 2.65 -1.72
C GLU A 87 14.18 2.43 -3.20
N LEU A 88 14.55 1.27 -3.75
CA LEU A 88 14.22 0.90 -5.12
C LEU A 88 12.70 0.80 -5.33
N ILE A 89 11.97 0.14 -4.42
CA ILE A 89 10.51 0.01 -4.50
C ILE A 89 9.82 1.38 -4.39
N ASP A 90 10.26 2.23 -3.45
CA ASP A 90 9.73 3.57 -3.25
C ASP A 90 9.89 4.44 -4.49
N ARG A 91 11.09 4.48 -5.09
CA ARG A 91 11.38 5.26 -6.30
C ARG A 91 10.54 4.81 -7.51
N VAL A 92 10.35 3.50 -7.67
CA VAL A 92 9.66 2.91 -8.83
C VAL A 92 8.13 2.97 -8.69
N TYR A 93 7.58 2.62 -7.54
CA TYR A 93 6.12 2.42 -7.39
C TYR A 93 5.39 3.57 -6.72
N TRP A 94 5.98 4.21 -5.72
CA TRP A 94 5.29 5.20 -4.89
C TRP A 94 5.61 6.62 -5.32
N LYS A 95 6.90 6.97 -5.40
CA LYS A 95 7.35 8.25 -5.96
C LYS A 95 7.22 8.29 -7.48
N ARG A 96 7.27 7.13 -8.13
CA ARG A 96 7.22 6.97 -9.61
C ARG A 96 8.18 7.92 -10.34
N SER A 97 9.32 8.18 -9.72
CA SER A 97 10.31 9.16 -10.19
C SER A 97 11.30 8.55 -11.17
N HIS A 98 11.47 7.23 -11.12
CA HIS A 98 12.46 6.51 -11.92
C HIS A 98 11.84 5.24 -12.50
N THR A 99 12.36 4.82 -13.65
CA THR A 99 12.21 3.44 -14.11
C THR A 99 13.02 2.50 -13.21
N LEU A 100 12.83 1.18 -13.36
CA LEU A 100 13.62 0.21 -12.59
C LEU A 100 15.12 0.39 -12.81
N TYR A 101 15.53 0.61 -14.06
CA TYR A 101 16.91 0.93 -14.42
C TYR A 101 17.40 2.23 -13.77
N GLY A 102 16.60 3.30 -13.84
CA GLY A 102 16.95 4.57 -13.19
C GLY A 102 17.08 4.45 -11.67
N ALA A 103 16.21 3.67 -11.03
CA ALA A 103 16.29 3.40 -9.59
C ALA A 103 17.52 2.54 -9.23
N ALA A 104 17.89 1.59 -10.08
CA ALA A 104 19.10 0.77 -9.90
C ALA A 104 20.38 1.64 -9.88
N MET A 105 20.43 2.68 -10.72
CA MET A 105 21.51 3.66 -10.75
C MET A 105 21.58 4.51 -9.48
N CYS A 106 20.43 4.84 -8.87
CA CYS A 106 20.39 5.58 -7.60
C CYS A 106 20.80 4.75 -6.38
N VAL A 107 20.53 3.43 -6.41
CA VAL A 107 20.75 2.48 -5.30
C VAL A 107 22.11 1.75 -5.41
N PRO A 108 23.03 2.30 -6.21
CA PRO A 108 24.10 1.61 -6.96
C PRO A 108 24.04 0.07 -6.99
N VAL A 109 23.05 -0.50 -7.68
CA VAL A 109 22.95 -1.95 -7.93
C VAL A 109 22.90 -2.28 -9.42
N SER A 110 23.31 -3.49 -9.78
CA SER A 110 23.14 -3.96 -11.16
C SER A 110 21.67 -4.03 -11.55
N GLU A 111 21.38 -3.81 -12.83
CA GLU A 111 20.02 -3.94 -13.37
C GLU A 111 19.44 -5.33 -13.08
N ARG A 112 20.24 -6.39 -13.22
CA ARG A 112 19.83 -7.76 -12.88
C ARG A 112 19.39 -7.88 -11.42
N THR A 113 20.16 -7.30 -10.50
CA THR A 113 19.83 -7.28 -9.07
C THR A 113 18.53 -6.52 -8.81
N ALA A 114 18.35 -5.36 -9.46
CA ALA A 114 17.12 -4.58 -9.39
C ALA A 114 15.89 -5.38 -9.86
N HIS A 115 16.01 -6.10 -10.99
CA HIS A 115 14.97 -7.00 -11.47
C HIS A 115 14.66 -8.13 -10.48
N THR A 116 15.68 -8.75 -9.89
CA THR A 116 15.50 -9.78 -8.87
C THR A 116 14.77 -9.25 -7.66
N TRP A 117 15.23 -8.14 -7.07
CA TRP A 117 14.60 -7.54 -5.89
C TRP A 117 13.16 -7.11 -6.16
N ASN A 118 12.91 -6.49 -7.32
CA ASN A 118 11.57 -6.12 -7.73
C ASN A 118 10.65 -7.35 -7.87
N ALA A 119 11.15 -8.43 -8.47
CA ALA A 119 10.37 -9.66 -8.64
C ALA A 119 10.12 -10.38 -7.31
N GLU A 120 11.10 -10.39 -6.40
CA GLU A 120 10.93 -10.92 -5.05
C GLU A 120 9.87 -10.13 -4.28
N PHE A 121 9.89 -8.79 -4.36
CA PHE A 121 8.88 -7.96 -3.70
C PHE A 121 7.47 -8.23 -4.23
N ILE A 122 7.29 -8.31 -5.56
CA ILE A 122 5.98 -8.60 -6.16
C ILE A 122 5.46 -9.98 -5.73
N ARG A 123 6.32 -11.01 -5.72
CA ARG A 123 5.95 -12.35 -5.24
C ARG A 123 5.62 -12.36 -3.75
N LEU A 124 6.32 -11.55 -2.95
CA LEU A 124 6.03 -11.47 -1.52
C LEU A 124 4.64 -10.87 -1.27
N VAL A 125 4.26 -9.82 -2.01
CA VAL A 125 2.91 -9.24 -1.96
C VAL A 125 1.87 -10.24 -2.43
N GLU A 126 2.12 -10.94 -3.55
CA GLU A 126 1.22 -11.97 -4.07
C GLU A 126 0.98 -13.09 -3.06
N LYS A 127 2.04 -13.60 -2.42
CA LYS A 127 1.93 -14.57 -1.34
C LYS A 127 1.03 -14.10 -0.19
N TYR A 128 1.10 -12.82 0.19
CA TYR A 128 0.23 -12.28 1.24
C TYR A 128 -1.20 -11.96 0.76
N LEU A 129 -1.42 -11.87 -0.54
CA LEU A 129 -2.75 -11.72 -1.13
C LEU A 129 -3.48 -13.06 -1.31
N ASP A 130 -2.80 -14.19 -1.12
CA ASP A 130 -3.32 -15.55 -1.31
C ASP A 130 -3.91 -15.71 -2.73
N LEU A 131 -3.18 -15.24 -3.75
CA LEU A 131 -3.59 -15.39 -5.15
C LEU A 131 -3.25 -16.81 -5.65
N PRO A 132 -4.08 -17.40 -6.52
CA PRO A 132 -3.88 -18.75 -7.07
C PRO A 132 -2.80 -18.84 -8.16
#